data_AF-Q4UL08-F1
#
_entry.id   AF-Q4UL08-F1
#
_cell.length_a   1.000
_cell.length_b   1.000
_cell.length_c   1.000
_cell.angle_alpha   90.00
_cell.angle_beta   90.00
_cell.angle_gamma   90.00
#
_symmetry.space_group_name_H-M   'P 1'
#
loop_
_entity.id
_entity.type
_entity.pdbx_description
1 polymer ?
#
loop_
_entity_poly.entity_id
_entity_poly.type
_entity_poly.pdbx_seq_one_letter_code
_entity_poly.pdbx_strand_id
1 'polypeptide(L)'
;MVVTWYFIKNNQLDTTFEIAKLLLNDKHNLMHKAIGWMLREAGKKDEKKLIDFLDRYISQMPRTAVRYAIEKFPKEIRKNILQKK
;
A
#
# COMPACT_ATOMS: atom_id res chain seq x y z
N MET A 1 -1.53 12.12 0.51
CA MET A 1 -1.95 10.73 0.27
C MET A 1 -3.40 10.62 -0.22
N VAL A 2 -4.43 10.98 0.55
CA VAL A 2 -5.85 10.72 0.18
C VAL A 2 -6.30 11.37 -1.14
N VAL A 3 -5.72 12.52 -1.50
CA VAL A 3 -5.98 13.18 -2.81
C VAL A 3 -5.70 12.27 -4.01
N THR A 4 -4.83 11.26 -3.88
CA THR A 4 -4.52 10.35 -5.00
C THR A 4 -5.68 9.45 -5.39
N TRP A 5 -6.75 9.38 -4.59
CA TRP A 5 -7.96 8.64 -4.97
C TRP A 5 -8.54 9.13 -6.30
N TYR A 6 -8.47 10.42 -6.61
CA TYR A 6 -8.90 10.93 -7.91
C TYR A 6 -8.15 10.25 -9.07
N PHE A 7 -6.82 10.14 -8.98
CA PHE A 7 -5.99 9.47 -9.97
C PHE A 7 -6.29 7.96 -10.04
N ILE A 8 -6.48 7.31 -8.87
CA ILE A 8 -6.87 5.90 -8.81
C ILE A 8 -8.17 5.68 -9.57
N LYS A 9 -9.20 6.53 -9.38
CA LYS A 9 -10.47 6.42 -10.11
C LYS A 9 -10.27 6.48 -11.63
N ASN A 10 -9.35 7.30 -12.11
CA ASN A 10 -9.00 7.45 -13.52
C ASN A 10 -7.97 6.42 -14.04
N ASN A 11 -7.70 5.33 -13.30
CA ASN A 11 -6.68 4.31 -13.64
C ASN A 11 -5.24 4.82 -13.70
N GLN A 12 -4.97 6.03 -13.19
CA GLN A 12 -3.63 6.59 -13.06
C GLN A 12 -3.05 6.17 -11.71
N LEU A 13 -2.40 5.01 -11.68
CA LEU A 13 -1.95 4.39 -10.43
C LEU A 13 -0.55 4.83 -10.00
N ASP A 14 0.32 5.18 -10.95
CA ASP A 14 1.74 5.50 -10.71
C ASP A 14 1.92 6.57 -9.63
N THR A 15 1.17 7.67 -9.73
CA THR A 15 1.22 8.76 -8.76
C THR A 15 0.93 8.28 -7.33
N THR A 16 0.04 7.30 -7.14
CA THR A 16 -0.25 6.75 -5.81
C THR A 16 0.95 5.99 -5.26
N PHE A 17 1.57 5.14 -6.08
CA PHE A 17 2.72 4.34 -5.66
C PHE A 17 3.98 5.21 -5.44
N GLU A 18 4.19 6.22 -6.27
CA GLU A 18 5.28 7.19 -6.10
C GLU A 18 5.14 7.98 -4.80
N ILE A 19 3.95 8.52 -4.52
CA ILE A 19 3.71 9.25 -3.28
C ILE A 19 3.80 8.31 -2.06
N ALA A 20 3.27 7.08 -2.17
CA ALA A 20 3.42 6.08 -1.11
C ALA A 20 4.89 5.79 -0.79
N LYS A 21 5.75 5.69 -1.82
CA LYS A 21 7.20 5.49 -1.68
C LYS A 21 7.87 6.64 -0.92
N LEU A 22 7.48 7.88 -1.19
CA LEU A 22 8.05 9.05 -0.50
C LEU A 22 7.65 9.09 0.99
N LEU A 23 6.48 8.54 1.33
CA LEU A 23 5.90 8.61 2.67
C LEU A 23 6.09 7.35 3.52
N LEU A 24 6.91 6.39 3.07
CA LEU A 24 7.09 5.10 3.76
C LEU A 24 7.49 5.27 5.22
N ASN A 25 8.34 6.24 5.54
CA ASN A 25 8.92 6.45 6.88
C ASN A 25 8.26 7.60 7.66
N ASP A 26 7.04 8.00 7.32
CA ASP A 26 6.32 9.02 8.09
C ASP A 26 6.19 8.59 9.56
N LYS A 27 6.24 9.52 10.51
CA LYS A 27 6.13 9.21 11.94
C LYS A 27 4.68 9.09 12.42
N HIS A 28 3.72 9.62 11.66
CA HIS A 28 2.33 9.72 12.08
C HIS A 28 1.53 8.47 11.71
N ASN A 29 0.91 7.84 12.70
CA ASN A 29 0.08 6.64 12.51
C ASN A 29 -1.10 6.85 11.53
N LEU A 30 -1.69 8.05 11.49
CA LEU A 30 -2.76 8.37 10.53
C LEU A 30 -2.26 8.33 9.08
N MET A 31 -1.02 8.74 8.84
CA MET A 31 -0.40 8.66 7.52
C MET A 31 -0.21 7.20 7.09
N HIS A 32 0.17 6.31 8.01
CA HIS A 32 0.31 4.88 7.70
C HIS A 32 -1.02 4.26 7.26
N LYS A 33 -2.13 4.63 7.92
CA LYS A 33 -3.47 4.18 7.53
C LYS A 33 -3.85 4.72 6.15
N ALA A 34 -3.60 6.00 5.89
CA ALA A 34 -3.88 6.62 4.60
C ALA A 34 -3.08 5.98 3.46
N ILE A 35 -1.79 5.70 3.68
CA ILE A 35 -0.92 5.01 2.71
C ILE A 35 -1.46 3.60 2.44
N GLY A 36 -1.73 2.83 3.50
CA GLY A 36 -2.26 1.47 3.36
C GLY A 36 -3.61 1.43 2.63
N TRP A 37 -4.52 2.37 2.92
CA TRP A 37 -5.79 2.48 2.20
C TRP A 37 -5.60 2.79 0.72
N MET A 38 -4.80 3.79 0.38
CA MET A 38 -4.63 4.15 -1.03
C MET A 38 -3.88 3.07 -1.82
N LEU A 39 -2.90 2.39 -1.21
CA LEU A 39 -2.26 1.21 -1.81
C LEU A 39 -3.25 0.07 -2.04
N ARG A 40 -4.17 -0.17 -1.10
CA ARG A 40 -5.25 -1.15 -1.26
C ARG A 40 -6.17 -0.78 -2.41
N GLU A 41 -6.61 0.48 -2.49
CA GLU A 41 -7.52 0.93 -3.56
C GLU A 41 -6.85 0.89 -4.94
N ALA A 42 -5.56 1.23 -5.03
CA ALA A 42 -4.77 1.05 -6.25
C ALA A 42 -4.60 -0.45 -6.59
N GLY A 43 -4.30 -1.28 -5.59
CA GLY A 43 -4.14 -2.73 -5.76
C GLY A 43 -5.41 -3.48 -6.19
N LYS A 44 -6.60 -2.96 -5.88
CA LYS A 44 -7.86 -3.50 -6.44
C LYS A 44 -7.92 -3.36 -7.96
N LYS A 45 -7.21 -2.37 -8.53
CA LYS A 45 -7.14 -2.14 -9.98
C LYS A 45 -5.96 -2.86 -10.61
N ASP A 46 -4.83 -2.96 -9.89
CA ASP A 46 -3.63 -3.68 -10.32
C ASP A 46 -2.96 -4.37 -9.12
N GLU A 47 -3.37 -5.63 -8.89
CA GLU A 47 -2.88 -6.42 -7.76
C GLU A 47 -1.39 -6.73 -7.90
N LYS A 48 -0.94 -7.00 -9.13
CA LYS A 48 0.47 -7.32 -9.41
C LYS A 48 1.36 -6.15 -9.02
N LYS A 49 0.99 -4.93 -9.41
CA LYS A 49 1.74 -3.72 -9.05
C LYS A 49 1.78 -3.46 -7.55
N LEU A 50 0.71 -3.79 -6.82
CA LEU A 50 0.70 -3.74 -5.36
C LEU A 50 1.68 -4.76 -4.77
N ILE A 51 1.66 -6.01 -5.25
CA ILE A 51 2.58 -7.06 -4.78
C ILE A 51 4.04 -6.66 -5.06
N ASP A 52 4.36 -6.20 -6.26
CA ASP A 52 5.70 -5.74 -6.65
C ASP A 52 6.17 -4.57 -5.77
N PHE A 53 5.26 -3.64 -5.44
CA PHE A 53 5.56 -2.54 -4.53
C PHE A 53 5.85 -3.02 -3.11
N LEU A 54 5.02 -3.92 -2.58
CA LEU A 54 5.19 -4.49 -1.25
C LEU A 54 6.51 -5.28 -1.20
N ASP A 55 6.78 -6.19 -2.13
CA ASP A 55 8.02 -6.97 -2.13
C ASP A 55 9.27 -6.07 -2.16
N ARG A 56 9.20 -4.89 -2.81
CA ARG A 56 10.32 -3.95 -2.85
C ARG A 56 10.49 -3.11 -1.58
N TYR A 57 9.40 -2.67 -0.95
CA TYR A 57 9.45 -1.65 0.11
C TYR A 57 8.95 -2.11 1.49
N ILE A 58 8.48 -3.35 1.62
CA ILE A 58 7.88 -3.87 2.86
C ILE A 58 8.77 -3.67 4.07
N SER A 59 10.10 -3.88 3.95
CA SER A 59 11.07 -3.72 5.04
C SER A 59 11.10 -2.30 5.62
N GLN A 60 10.78 -1.28 4.83
CA GLN A 60 10.70 0.13 5.25
C GLN A 60 9.30 0.52 5.74
N MET A 61 8.26 -0.16 5.25
CA MET A 61 6.87 0.19 5.58
C MET A 61 6.48 -0.11 7.03
N PRO A 62 5.80 0.80 7.73
CA PRO A 62 5.16 0.53 9.01
C PRO A 62 4.19 -0.65 8.93
N ARG A 63 4.20 -1.52 9.94
CA ARG A 63 3.35 -2.72 10.00
C ARG A 63 1.86 -2.39 9.82
N THR A 64 1.42 -1.23 10.30
CA THR A 64 0.06 -0.71 10.11
C THR A 64 -0.26 -0.51 8.62
N ALA A 65 0.61 0.17 7.87
CA ALA A 65 0.39 0.42 6.44
C ALA A 65 0.31 -0.87 5.64
N VAL A 66 1.20 -1.83 5.90
CA VAL A 66 1.21 -3.15 5.26
C VAL A 66 -0.10 -3.89 5.52
N ARG A 67 -0.58 -3.92 6.78
CA ARG A 67 -1.83 -4.60 7.15
C ARG A 67 -3.04 -4.03 6.43
N TYR A 68 -3.11 -2.71 6.25
CA TYR A 68 -4.20 -2.05 5.53
C TYR A 68 -4.10 -2.31 4.02
N ALA A 69 -2.90 -2.30 3.45
CA ALA A 69 -2.67 -2.57 2.02
C ALA A 69 -3.18 -3.97 1.62
N ILE A 70 -2.91 -4.98 2.44
CA ILE A 70 -3.27 -6.39 2.17
C ILE A 70 -4.60 -6.83 2.79
N GLU A 71 -5.42 -5.92 3.30
CA GLU A 71 -6.61 -6.26 4.09
C GLU A 71 -7.57 -7.21 3.36
N LYS A 72 -7.69 -7.05 2.04
CA LYS A 72 -8.58 -7.84 1.17
C LYS A 72 -7.96 -9.13 0.62
N PHE A 73 -6.68 -9.38 0.89
CA PHE A 73 -6.03 -10.61 0.44
C PHE A 73 -6.49 -11.82 1.25
N PRO A 74 -6.46 -13.03 0.66
CA PRO A 74 -6.66 -14.28 1.39
C PRO A 74 -5.75 -14.38 2.62
N LYS A 75 -6.25 -15.02 3.69
CA LYS A 75 -5.56 -15.12 4.98
C LYS A 75 -4.13 -15.66 4.87
N GLU A 76 -3.92 -16.67 4.03
CA GLU A 76 -2.61 -17.30 3.84
C GLU A 76 -1.62 -16.36 3.14
N ILE A 77 -2.07 -15.64 2.11
CA ILE A 77 -1.23 -14.62 1.44
C ILE A 77 -0.87 -13.51 2.42
N ARG A 78 -1.82 -13.07 3.24
CA ARG A 78 -1.57 -12.03 4.27
C ARG A 78 -0.50 -12.45 5.27
N LYS A 79 -0.54 -13.71 5.74
CA LYS A 79 0.49 -14.24 6.64
C LYS A 79 1.85 -14.25 5.97
N ASN A 80 1.94 -14.75 4.73
CA ASN A 80 3.21 -14.81 4.00
C ASN A 80 3.82 -13.42 3.82
N ILE A 81 3.02 -12.41 3.45
CA ILE A 81 3.50 -11.03 3.31
C ILE A 81 3.94 -10.47 4.68
N LEU A 82 3.18 -10.72 5.75
CA LEU A 82 3.53 -10.24 7.09
C LEU A 82 4.74 -10.96 7.71
N GLN A 83 5.09 -12.16 7.25
CA GLN A 83 6.32 -12.85 7.64
C GLN A 83 7.56 -12.24 6.98
N LYS A 84 7.42 -11.64 5.79
CA LYS A 84 8.49 -10.88 5.12
C LYS A 84 8.75 -9.51 5.79
N LYS A 85 7.96 -9.13 6.79
CA LYS A 85 8.03 -7.83 7.50
C LYS A 85 8.56 -7.97 8.92
#